data_AF-A0AAE6JB09-F1
#
_entry.id   AF-A0AAE6JB09-F1
#
_cell.length_a   1.000
_cell.length_b   1.000
_cell.length_c   1.000
_cell.angle_alpha   90.00
_cell.angle_beta   90.00
_cell.angle_gamma   90.00
#
_symmetry.space_group_name_H-M   'P 1'
#
loop_
_entity.id
_entity.type
_entity.pdbx_description
1 polymer ?
#
loop_
_entity_poly.entity_id
_entity_poly.type
_entity_poly.pdbx_seq_one_letter_code
_entity_poly.pdbx_strand_id
1 'polypeptide(L)'
;MLKVEYAKHEDDQTYYLVVNDIPYYQSSYNDRTYRSAYINEIELGELLASYSSKELSEFFDSLNMGDYDFDAWPLGVDISFSFKKTYKSSDYPNFNVELNVDTEDWASGWSIKSFSEALKIIIKDRDNKNVRYFQLDDDFVSNGLGIAVAINDLDTPIGTLIDNAFPEFESIINDANLYLASVVDNQSVISFFNFPDSIKGPCQQYLMYFAQFLKDLGIEAETEIKEQAHSTLFKITPNNKDEALDKIKDALEIYTNAPALNDLQFQGMNNGDIAFMQLQANVMHLKSQIMLNNAALQMKDATIEALQLSNYQLKAIVVESNEKLKQEEEIIPGIMSIKKYDGEWFSLNLPEMLNRLKRRFIK
;
A
#
# COMPACT_ATOMS: atom_id res chain seq x y z
N MET A 1 29.88 2.12 12.31
CA MET A 1 30.59 3.10 11.45
C MET A 1 30.97 2.34 10.21
N LEU A 2 30.49 2.82 9.05
CA LEU A 2 30.73 2.18 7.77
C LEU A 2 32.21 2.27 7.39
N LYS A 3 32.80 1.15 6.97
CA LYS A 3 34.14 1.11 6.37
C LYS A 3 34.02 0.49 4.99
N VAL A 4 34.45 1.23 3.97
CA VAL A 4 34.47 0.75 2.57
C VAL A 4 35.90 0.81 2.04
N GLU A 5 36.41 -0.32 1.60
CA GLU A 5 37.65 -0.47 0.86
C GLU A 5 37.35 -1.12 -0.51
N TYR A 6 38.31 -1.07 -1.42
CA TYR A 6 38.20 -1.69 -2.75
C TYR A 6 39.42 -2.56 -3.01
N ALA A 7 39.18 -3.76 -3.54
CA ALA A 7 40.20 -4.72 -3.86
C ALA A 7 40.03 -5.19 -5.31
N LYS A 8 41.15 -5.56 -5.95
CA LYS A 8 41.16 -5.92 -7.37
C LYS A 8 40.87 -7.41 -7.54
N HIS A 9 40.10 -7.77 -8.55
CA HIS A 9 40.04 -9.17 -8.98
C HIS A 9 41.40 -9.64 -9.51
N GLU A 10 41.72 -10.91 -9.30
CA GLU A 10 42.97 -11.51 -9.81
C GLU A 10 42.97 -11.61 -11.34
N ASP A 11 41.77 -11.77 -11.93
CA ASP A 11 41.61 -12.17 -13.33
C ASP A 11 41.27 -11.02 -14.30
N ASP A 12 40.95 -9.81 -13.81
CA ASP A 12 40.62 -8.67 -14.65
C ASP A 12 41.03 -7.31 -14.05
N GLN A 13 40.68 -6.22 -14.74
CA GLN A 13 40.95 -4.84 -14.29
C GLN A 13 39.76 -4.24 -13.51
N THR A 14 38.90 -5.07 -12.94
CA THR A 14 37.75 -4.65 -12.13
C THR A 14 38.05 -4.75 -10.63
N TYR A 15 37.29 -3.99 -9.84
CA TYR A 15 37.42 -3.94 -8.40
C TYR A 15 36.12 -4.43 -7.77
N TYR A 16 36.24 -5.15 -6.66
CA TYR A 16 35.13 -5.50 -5.78
C TYR A 16 35.19 -4.70 -4.48
N LEU A 17 34.06 -4.61 -3.79
CA LEU A 17 33.95 -3.93 -2.51
C LEU A 17 34.37 -4.83 -1.35
N VAL A 18 35.09 -4.24 -0.40
CA VAL A 18 35.33 -4.81 0.93
C VAL A 18 34.65 -3.90 1.94
N VAL A 19 33.54 -4.35 2.50
CA VAL A 19 32.73 -3.56 3.44
C VAL A 19 32.84 -4.17 4.83
N ASN A 20 33.26 -3.37 5.80
CA ASN A 20 33.51 -3.81 7.17
C ASN A 20 34.39 -5.07 7.25
N ASP A 21 35.47 -5.09 6.47
CA ASP A 21 36.45 -6.18 6.37
C ASP A 21 35.90 -7.49 5.75
N ILE A 22 34.70 -7.45 5.14
CA ILE A 22 34.09 -8.57 4.42
C ILE A 22 34.19 -8.30 2.91
N PRO A 23 34.79 -9.21 2.11
CA PRO A 23 34.88 -9.06 0.66
C PRO A 23 33.59 -9.53 -0.04
N TYR A 24 33.12 -8.75 -1.01
CA TYR A 24 31.90 -9.02 -1.81
C TYR A 24 32.23 -9.11 -3.30
N TYR A 25 32.56 -10.32 -3.76
CA TYR A 25 33.17 -10.56 -5.07
C TYR A 25 32.23 -10.43 -6.28
N GLN A 26 30.91 -10.35 -6.10
CA GLN A 26 29.95 -10.10 -7.19
C GLN A 26 29.55 -8.62 -7.30
N SER A 27 30.04 -7.80 -6.37
CA SER A 27 29.98 -6.34 -6.50
C SER A 27 31.03 -5.87 -7.50
N SER A 28 30.73 -4.77 -8.18
CA SER A 28 31.72 -4.07 -9.00
C SER A 28 31.84 -2.63 -8.58
N TYR A 29 33.07 -2.12 -8.59
CA TYR A 29 33.40 -0.75 -8.30
C TYR A 29 34.21 -0.15 -9.45
N ASN A 30 33.81 1.04 -9.85
CA ASN A 30 34.49 1.84 -10.85
C ASN A 30 34.80 3.20 -10.24
N ASP A 31 36.03 3.68 -10.42
CA ASP A 31 36.52 5.00 -9.99
C ASP A 31 37.21 5.75 -11.14
N ARG A 32 37.06 5.27 -12.39
CA ARG A 32 37.72 5.91 -13.54
C ARG A 32 37.12 7.28 -13.86
N THR A 33 35.85 7.48 -13.51
CA THR A 33 35.11 8.72 -13.79
C THR A 33 34.32 9.21 -12.59
N TYR A 34 33.71 8.29 -11.83
CA TYR A 34 32.92 8.55 -10.61
C TYR A 34 33.09 7.35 -9.70
N ARG A 35 32.95 7.53 -8.39
CA ARG A 35 32.98 6.44 -7.40
C ARG A 35 31.65 5.69 -7.42
N SER A 36 31.46 4.83 -8.41
CA SER A 36 30.21 4.12 -8.63
C SER A 36 30.33 2.65 -8.27
N ALA A 37 29.36 2.12 -7.53
CA ALA A 37 29.25 0.71 -7.22
C ALA A 37 27.99 0.08 -7.84
N TYR A 38 28.09 -1.19 -8.20
CA TYR A 38 26.99 -2.06 -8.61
C TYR A 38 26.98 -3.29 -7.71
N ILE A 39 25.83 -3.55 -7.07
CA ILE A 39 25.66 -4.56 -6.03
C ILE A 39 24.68 -5.62 -6.52
N ASN A 40 25.15 -6.87 -6.59
CA ASN A 40 24.32 -8.03 -6.92
C ASN A 40 24.02 -8.89 -5.70
N GLU A 41 24.85 -8.80 -4.66
CA GLU A 41 24.68 -9.57 -3.43
C GLU A 41 23.63 -8.93 -2.54
N ILE A 42 22.52 -9.66 -2.32
CA ILE A 42 21.42 -9.25 -1.44
C ILE A 42 21.94 -8.84 -0.05
N GLU A 43 22.84 -9.63 0.55
CA GLU A 43 23.40 -9.35 1.88
C GLU A 43 24.15 -8.01 1.93
N LEU A 44 24.85 -7.64 0.85
CA LEU A 44 25.53 -6.35 0.77
C LEU A 44 24.52 -5.21 0.55
N GLY A 45 23.51 -5.44 -0.28
CA GLY A 45 22.41 -4.50 -0.50
C GLY A 45 21.69 -4.16 0.81
N GLU A 46 21.28 -5.16 1.58
CA GLU A 46 20.66 -5.00 2.89
C GLU A 46 21.57 -4.28 3.89
N LEU A 47 22.86 -4.62 3.91
CA LEU A 47 23.83 -3.95 4.76
C LEU A 47 23.95 -2.46 4.41
N LEU A 48 24.13 -2.12 3.13
CA LEU A 48 24.24 -0.74 2.68
C LEU A 48 22.92 0.02 2.87
N ALA A 49 21.78 -0.66 2.76
CA ALA A 49 20.46 -0.09 2.99
C ALA A 49 20.25 0.41 4.43
N SER A 50 21.00 -0.12 5.39
CA SER A 50 20.98 0.33 6.80
C SER A 50 21.67 1.67 7.05
N TYR A 51 22.43 2.19 6.07
CA TYR A 51 23.14 3.47 6.18
C TYR A 51 22.40 4.61 5.48
N SER A 52 22.62 5.82 5.97
CA SER A 52 22.01 7.03 5.44
C SER A 52 22.66 7.49 4.13
N SER A 53 21.93 8.27 3.33
CA SER A 53 22.47 8.86 2.09
C SER A 53 23.73 9.70 2.36
N LYS A 54 23.76 10.40 3.50
CA LYS A 54 24.89 11.20 3.94
C LYS A 54 26.13 10.34 4.18
N GLU A 55 26.01 9.26 4.94
CA GLU A 55 27.12 8.34 5.22
C GLU A 55 27.62 7.67 3.93
N LEU A 56 26.71 7.21 3.06
CA LEU A 56 27.07 6.55 1.80
C LEU A 56 27.75 7.51 0.82
N SER A 57 27.37 8.79 0.80
CA SER A 57 27.95 9.81 -0.09
C SER A 57 29.45 10.09 0.15
N GLU A 58 29.96 9.71 1.34
CA GLU A 58 31.39 9.80 1.65
C GLU A 58 32.19 8.81 0.80
N PHE A 59 31.61 7.66 0.47
CA PHE A 59 32.28 6.57 -0.26
C PHE A 59 31.86 6.50 -1.73
N PHE A 60 30.60 6.78 -2.02
CA PHE A 60 30.02 6.61 -3.34
C PHE A 60 29.48 7.93 -3.92
N ASP A 61 29.64 8.12 -5.22
CA ASP A 61 28.93 9.16 -5.97
C ASP A 61 27.59 8.61 -6.49
N SER A 62 27.55 7.31 -6.81
CA SER A 62 26.34 6.56 -7.13
C SER A 62 26.43 5.11 -6.67
N LEU A 63 25.29 4.51 -6.33
CA LEU A 63 25.17 3.12 -5.90
C LEU A 63 23.99 2.48 -6.64
N ASN A 64 24.21 1.35 -7.30
CA ASN A 64 23.14 0.61 -7.98
C ASN A 64 22.99 -0.75 -7.30
N MET A 65 21.74 -1.12 -7.02
CA MET A 65 21.35 -2.39 -6.42
C MET A 65 20.37 -3.04 -7.40
N GLY A 66 20.80 -4.15 -8.01
CA GLY A 66 20.01 -4.84 -9.02
C GLY A 66 19.08 -5.89 -8.43
N ASP A 67 18.14 -6.35 -9.25
CA ASP A 67 17.26 -7.50 -8.98
C ASP A 67 16.47 -7.40 -7.67
N TYR A 68 16.01 -6.19 -7.32
CA TYR A 68 15.17 -6.00 -6.15
C TYR A 68 13.76 -6.55 -6.42
N ASP A 69 13.27 -7.40 -5.51
CA ASP A 69 11.92 -7.95 -5.63
C ASP A 69 10.89 -6.85 -5.34
N PHE A 70 9.93 -6.70 -6.24
CA PHE A 70 8.90 -5.69 -6.15
C PHE A 70 7.59 -6.26 -6.67
N ASP A 71 6.66 -6.55 -5.75
CA ASP A 71 5.39 -7.24 -6.06
C ASP A 71 4.59 -6.61 -7.19
N ALA A 72 4.67 -5.27 -7.34
CA ALA A 72 3.96 -4.54 -8.38
C ALA A 72 4.60 -4.67 -9.77
N TRP A 73 5.79 -5.29 -9.88
CA TRP A 73 6.52 -5.44 -11.13
C TRP A 73 7.22 -6.81 -11.26
N PRO A 74 6.72 -7.71 -12.12
CA PRO A 74 7.10 -9.13 -12.10
C PRO A 74 8.52 -9.45 -12.57
N LEU A 75 9.20 -8.49 -13.22
CA LEU A 75 10.55 -8.65 -13.74
C LEU A 75 11.63 -8.10 -12.80
N GLY A 76 11.24 -7.71 -11.59
CA GLY A 76 12.12 -7.04 -10.63
C GLY A 76 12.45 -5.60 -11.04
N VAL A 77 13.13 -4.89 -10.15
CA VAL A 77 13.53 -3.50 -10.39
C VAL A 77 14.98 -3.28 -10.02
N ASP A 78 15.62 -2.36 -10.73
CA ASP A 78 16.96 -1.89 -10.38
C ASP A 78 16.84 -0.56 -9.64
N ILE A 79 17.46 -0.49 -8.45
CA ILE A 79 17.44 0.72 -7.61
C ILE A 79 18.79 1.41 -7.71
N SER A 80 18.78 2.64 -8.22
CA SER A 80 19.99 3.43 -8.45
C SER A 80 19.97 4.72 -7.64
N PHE A 81 20.86 4.85 -6.67
CA PHE A 81 21.09 6.06 -5.89
C PHE A 81 22.14 6.96 -6.55
N SER A 82 21.84 8.25 -6.66
CA SER A 82 22.80 9.30 -7.05
C SER A 82 22.98 10.27 -5.90
N PHE A 83 24.12 10.19 -5.20
CA PHE A 83 24.43 11.06 -4.06
C PHE A 83 25.04 12.40 -4.50
N LYS A 84 25.71 12.42 -5.65
CA LYS A 84 26.36 13.59 -6.24
C LYS A 84 26.03 13.72 -7.72
N LYS A 85 26.37 14.85 -8.32
CA LYS A 85 26.21 15.07 -9.76
C LYS A 85 26.98 14.01 -10.55
N THR A 86 26.30 13.34 -11.47
CA THR A 86 26.92 12.42 -12.43
C THR A 86 26.51 12.82 -13.85
N TYR A 87 27.10 12.18 -14.87
CA TYR A 87 26.67 12.40 -16.26
C TYR A 87 25.26 11.86 -16.54
N LYS A 88 24.78 10.89 -15.74
CA LYS A 88 23.45 10.29 -15.85
C LYS A 88 22.37 11.07 -15.12
N SER A 89 22.74 11.94 -14.18
CA SER A 89 21.77 12.63 -13.32
C SER A 89 22.16 14.08 -13.05
N SER A 90 21.34 15.02 -13.51
CA SER A 90 21.47 16.43 -13.19
C SER A 90 20.92 16.80 -11.81
N ASP A 91 19.99 16.00 -11.31
CA ASP A 91 19.19 16.31 -10.12
C ASP A 91 19.68 15.42 -8.99
N TYR A 92 20.39 15.96 -8.00
CA TYR A 92 20.94 15.16 -6.90
C TYR A 92 20.76 15.91 -5.57
N PRO A 93 20.61 15.18 -4.46
CA PRO A 93 20.58 13.72 -4.37
C PRO A 93 19.20 13.13 -4.76
N ASN A 94 19.21 11.96 -5.41
CA ASN A 94 17.99 11.24 -5.79
C ASN A 94 18.22 9.72 -5.73
N PHE A 95 17.13 8.96 -5.85
CA PHE A 95 17.21 7.58 -6.27
C PHE A 95 16.17 7.29 -7.35
N ASN A 96 16.50 6.32 -8.20
CA ASN A 96 15.69 5.89 -9.31
C ASN A 96 15.31 4.42 -9.10
N VAL A 97 14.07 4.08 -9.42
CA VAL A 97 13.61 2.71 -9.58
C VAL A 97 13.37 2.50 -11.06
N GLU A 98 14.27 1.74 -11.68
CA GLU A 98 14.19 1.33 -13.07
C GLU A 98 13.36 0.06 -13.17
N LEU A 99 12.38 0.08 -14.08
CA LEU A 99 11.49 -1.05 -14.31
C LEU A 99 12.12 -1.95 -15.37
N ASN A 100 12.54 -3.14 -14.96
CA ASN A 100 13.13 -4.10 -15.90
C ASN A 100 12.06 -4.54 -16.90
N VAL A 101 12.32 -4.34 -18.19
CA VAL A 101 11.40 -4.72 -19.28
C VAL A 101 12.06 -5.76 -20.16
N ASP A 102 11.37 -6.88 -20.37
CA ASP A 102 11.75 -7.83 -21.40
C ASP A 102 11.11 -7.40 -22.72
N THR A 103 11.90 -6.88 -23.65
CA THR A 103 11.39 -6.42 -24.95
C THR A 103 10.97 -7.55 -25.87
N GLU A 104 11.54 -8.75 -25.69
CA GLU A 104 11.23 -9.92 -26.51
C GLU A 104 9.97 -10.61 -25.99
N ASP A 105 9.85 -10.73 -24.67
CA ASP A 105 8.75 -11.41 -23.98
C ASP A 105 7.73 -10.44 -23.34
N TRP A 106 7.66 -9.19 -23.82
CA TRP A 106 6.68 -8.20 -23.35
C TRP A 106 5.24 -8.65 -23.64
N ALA A 107 4.63 -9.36 -22.68
CA ALA A 107 3.32 -9.99 -22.80
C ALA A 107 2.17 -9.11 -22.24
N SER A 108 2.36 -7.79 -22.18
CA SER A 108 1.32 -6.87 -21.69
C SER A 108 0.27 -6.55 -22.75
N GLY A 109 -0.91 -6.07 -22.32
CA GLY A 109 -2.01 -5.66 -23.20
C GLY A 109 -1.78 -4.36 -23.98
N TRP A 110 -0.63 -3.72 -23.81
CA TRP A 110 -0.22 -2.45 -24.41
C TRP A 110 1.27 -2.47 -24.71
N SER A 111 1.75 -1.60 -25.61
CA SER A 111 3.19 -1.49 -25.91
C SER A 111 3.96 -0.83 -24.75
N ILE A 112 5.26 -1.13 -24.62
CA ILE A 112 6.18 -0.45 -23.66
C ILE A 112 6.10 1.07 -23.83
N LYS A 113 6.04 1.56 -25.07
CA LYS A 113 5.89 2.98 -25.37
C LYS A 113 4.59 3.56 -24.78
N SER A 114 3.47 2.87 -24.98
CA SER A 114 2.18 3.29 -24.41
C SER A 114 2.24 3.32 -22.88
N PHE A 115 2.86 2.32 -22.27
CA PHE A 115 3.06 2.26 -20.82
C PHE A 115 3.90 3.42 -20.28
N SER A 116 5.02 3.71 -20.92
CA SER A 116 5.87 4.87 -20.60
C SER A 116 5.11 6.20 -20.68
N GLU A 117 4.31 6.42 -21.73
CA GLU A 117 3.50 7.63 -21.84
C GLU A 117 2.43 7.72 -20.75
N ALA A 118 1.80 6.59 -20.40
CA ALA A 118 0.86 6.53 -19.29
C ALA A 118 1.52 6.90 -17.95
N LEU A 119 2.71 6.36 -17.66
CA LEU A 119 3.47 6.73 -16.46
C LEU A 119 3.77 8.23 -16.41
N LYS A 120 4.20 8.83 -17.52
CA LYS A 120 4.45 10.28 -17.61
C LYS A 120 3.21 11.10 -17.26
N ILE A 121 2.04 10.70 -17.77
CA ILE A 121 0.76 11.37 -17.51
C ILE A 121 0.40 11.25 -16.03
N ILE A 122 0.39 10.02 -15.49
CA ILE A 122 0.00 9.76 -14.10
C ILE A 122 0.90 10.49 -13.10
N ILE A 123 2.22 10.46 -13.31
CA ILE A 123 3.16 11.16 -12.41
C ILE A 123 2.94 12.67 -12.46
N LYS A 124 2.69 13.23 -13.66
CA LYS A 124 2.42 14.66 -13.82
C LYS A 124 1.12 15.08 -13.13
N ASP A 125 0.06 14.27 -13.23
CA ASP A 125 -1.25 14.58 -12.68
C ASP A 125 -1.29 14.55 -11.14
N ARG A 126 -0.36 13.83 -10.50
CA ARG A 126 -0.24 13.78 -9.03
C ARG A 126 0.33 15.05 -8.40
N ASP A 127 0.91 15.96 -9.18
CA ASP A 127 1.57 17.21 -8.72
C ASP A 127 2.59 17.00 -7.57
N ASN A 128 3.18 15.80 -7.47
CA ASN A 128 4.23 15.50 -6.51
C ASN A 128 5.59 15.92 -7.07
N LYS A 129 6.09 17.07 -6.61
CA LYS A 129 7.37 17.63 -7.08
C LYS A 129 8.61 16.78 -6.78
N ASN A 130 8.50 15.83 -5.86
CA ASN A 130 9.61 14.95 -5.50
C ASN A 130 9.68 13.72 -6.40
N VAL A 131 8.61 13.40 -7.13
CA VAL A 131 8.51 12.20 -7.98
C VAL A 131 8.52 12.63 -9.44
N ARG A 132 9.33 11.99 -10.25
CA ARG A 132 9.42 12.28 -11.68
C ARG A 132 9.58 11.00 -12.49
N TYR A 133 9.08 11.04 -13.71
CA TYR A 133 9.41 10.04 -14.71
C TYR A 133 10.87 10.22 -15.16
N PHE A 134 11.57 9.12 -15.44
CA PHE A 134 12.82 9.15 -16.18
C PHE A 134 12.87 8.07 -17.26
N GLN A 135 13.75 8.32 -18.23
CA GLN A 135 14.07 7.42 -19.34
C GLN A 135 15.59 7.49 -19.56
N LEU A 136 16.23 6.35 -19.77
CA LEU A 136 17.70 6.32 -19.95
C LEU A 136 18.13 6.76 -21.35
N ASP A 137 17.29 6.53 -22.36
CA ASP A 137 17.56 6.82 -23.76
C ASP A 137 16.35 7.55 -24.36
N ASP A 138 16.53 8.79 -24.81
CA ASP A 138 15.44 9.63 -25.32
C ASP A 138 14.75 9.04 -26.58
N ASP A 139 15.47 8.24 -27.36
CA ASP A 139 14.98 7.67 -28.63
C ASP A 139 14.29 6.32 -28.43
N PHE A 140 14.78 5.51 -27.48
CA PHE A 140 14.31 4.14 -27.26
C PHE A 140 13.90 3.89 -25.81
N VAL A 141 12.59 3.99 -25.54
CA VAL A 141 11.98 3.73 -24.22
C VAL A 141 12.37 2.36 -23.65
N SER A 142 12.55 1.36 -24.50
CA SER A 142 12.94 0.01 -24.11
C SER A 142 14.32 -0.10 -23.46
N ASN A 143 15.17 0.92 -23.59
CA ASN A 143 16.53 0.91 -23.05
C ASN A 143 16.59 1.32 -21.57
N GLY A 144 15.43 1.56 -20.94
CA GLY A 144 15.33 1.85 -19.51
C GLY A 144 14.34 2.98 -19.25
N LEU A 145 13.37 2.70 -18.39
CA LEU A 145 12.35 3.65 -17.95
C LEU A 145 12.03 3.41 -16.48
N GLY A 146 11.54 4.44 -15.79
CA GLY A 146 11.16 4.26 -14.39
C GLY A 146 10.74 5.53 -13.69
N ILE A 147 10.80 5.45 -12.36
CA ILE A 147 10.37 6.51 -11.45
C ILE A 147 11.57 6.97 -10.63
N ALA A 148 11.77 8.28 -10.55
CA ALA A 148 12.84 8.90 -9.78
C ALA A 148 12.29 9.74 -8.64
N VAL A 149 12.95 9.70 -7.49
CA VAL A 149 12.55 10.41 -6.27
C VAL A 149 13.69 11.25 -5.73
N ALA A 150 13.41 12.52 -5.48
CA ALA A 150 14.35 13.43 -4.83
C ALA A 150 14.55 13.04 -3.34
N ILE A 151 15.81 12.97 -2.91
CA ILE A 151 16.15 12.67 -1.52
C ILE A 151 16.28 14.00 -0.76
N ASN A 152 15.28 14.32 0.05
CA ASN A 152 15.27 15.56 0.84
C ASN A 152 15.85 15.37 2.25
N ASP A 153 15.79 14.16 2.80
CA ASP A 153 16.38 13.79 4.08
C ASP A 153 17.59 12.88 3.87
N LEU A 154 18.77 13.39 4.24
CA LEU A 154 20.04 12.69 4.04
C LEU A 154 20.45 11.82 5.23
N ASP A 155 19.82 11.99 6.39
CA ASP A 155 20.17 11.27 7.62
C ASP A 155 19.33 9.99 7.79
N THR A 156 18.21 9.86 7.05
CA THR A 156 17.41 8.62 7.03
C THR A 156 18.13 7.50 6.25
N PRO A 157 18.18 6.26 6.78
CA PRO A 157 18.69 5.09 6.06
C PRO A 157 18.03 4.90 4.71
N ILE A 158 18.80 4.55 3.68
CA ILE A 158 18.26 4.46 2.32
C ILE A 158 17.23 3.32 2.19
N GLY A 159 17.33 2.25 2.99
CA GLY A 159 16.31 1.19 3.04
C GLY A 159 14.95 1.74 3.46
N THR A 160 14.91 2.60 4.48
CA THR A 160 13.67 3.28 4.90
C THR A 160 13.14 4.24 3.83
N LEU A 161 14.01 4.87 3.04
CA LEU A 161 13.57 5.69 1.90
C LEU A 161 12.89 4.84 0.82
N ILE A 162 13.44 3.65 0.54
CA ILE A 162 12.88 2.67 -0.40
C ILE A 162 11.50 2.21 0.08
N ASP A 163 11.43 1.74 1.34
CA ASP A 163 10.19 1.23 1.94
C ASP A 163 9.06 2.26 1.90
N ASN A 164 9.38 3.54 2.12
CA ASN A 164 8.40 4.61 2.09
C ASN A 164 7.94 4.98 0.67
N ALA A 165 8.77 4.77 -0.34
CA ALA A 165 8.46 5.15 -1.72
C ALA A 165 7.74 4.05 -2.51
N PHE A 166 8.00 2.78 -2.18
CA PHE A 166 7.44 1.63 -2.89
C PHE A 166 5.91 1.62 -2.98
N PRO A 167 5.14 1.93 -1.90
CA PRO A 167 3.69 2.03 -1.99
C PRO A 167 3.21 3.11 -2.99
N GLU A 168 3.94 4.22 -3.11
CA GLU A 168 3.63 5.26 -4.09
C GLU A 168 3.92 4.77 -5.52
N PHE A 169 5.03 4.06 -5.73
CA PHE A 169 5.37 3.48 -7.03
C PHE A 169 4.38 2.42 -7.49
N GLU A 170 3.98 1.51 -6.60
CA GLU A 170 2.95 0.53 -6.87
C GLU A 170 1.65 1.22 -7.31
N SER A 171 1.25 2.26 -6.58
CA SER A 171 0.07 3.05 -6.92
C SER A 171 0.20 3.73 -8.29
N ILE A 172 1.37 4.28 -8.64
CA ILE A 172 1.63 4.89 -9.97
C ILE A 172 1.54 3.86 -11.09
N ILE A 173 2.16 2.69 -10.92
CA ILE A 173 2.16 1.62 -11.92
C ILE A 173 0.75 1.09 -12.14
N ASN A 174 0.02 0.86 -11.05
CA ASN A 174 -1.38 0.45 -11.11
C ASN A 174 -2.22 1.48 -11.86
N ASP A 175 -2.14 2.76 -11.50
CA ASP A 175 -2.88 3.82 -12.19
C ASP A 175 -2.52 3.93 -13.69
N ALA A 176 -1.27 3.71 -14.07
CA ALA A 176 -0.85 3.70 -15.47
C ALA A 176 -1.46 2.52 -16.24
N ASN A 177 -1.49 1.32 -15.64
CA ASN A 177 -2.15 0.15 -16.23
C ASN A 177 -3.67 0.36 -16.36
N LEU A 178 -4.28 0.98 -15.35
CA LEU A 178 -5.70 1.34 -15.36
C LEU A 178 -6.01 2.37 -16.45
N TYR A 179 -5.17 3.40 -16.57
CA TYR A 179 -5.26 4.38 -17.65
C TYR A 179 -5.17 3.71 -19.02
N LEU A 180 -4.23 2.80 -19.24
CA LEU A 180 -4.09 2.10 -20.52
C LEU A 180 -5.29 1.20 -20.82
N ALA A 181 -5.81 0.49 -19.82
CA ALA A 181 -7.05 -0.25 -19.96
C ALA A 181 -8.22 0.66 -20.37
N SER A 182 -8.24 1.91 -19.88
CA SER A 182 -9.23 2.92 -20.26
C SER A 182 -9.10 3.40 -21.72
N VAL A 183 -7.86 3.51 -22.23
CA VAL A 183 -7.57 4.06 -23.57
C VAL A 183 -7.72 3.02 -24.68
N VAL A 184 -7.41 1.74 -24.39
CA VAL A 184 -7.56 0.65 -25.37
C VAL A 184 -9.03 0.41 -25.74
N ASP A 185 -9.96 0.78 -24.86
CA ASP A 185 -11.39 0.76 -25.15
C ASP A 185 -11.90 2.15 -25.57
N ASN A 186 -11.42 2.62 -26.73
CA ASN A 186 -11.78 3.93 -27.29
C ASN A 186 -13.27 4.10 -27.65
N GLN A 187 -14.08 3.07 -27.40
CA GLN A 187 -15.54 3.07 -27.55
C GLN A 187 -16.26 3.15 -26.22
N SER A 188 -15.52 3.28 -25.11
CA SER A 188 -16.04 3.26 -23.77
C SER A 188 -15.45 4.38 -22.92
N VAL A 189 -16.22 4.86 -21.95
CA VAL A 189 -15.72 5.68 -20.86
C VAL A 189 -15.40 4.75 -19.70
N ILE A 190 -14.14 4.75 -19.26
CA ILE A 190 -13.70 3.93 -18.13
C ILE A 190 -13.23 4.87 -17.01
N SER A 191 -13.64 4.58 -15.79
CA SER A 191 -13.27 5.35 -14.59
C SER A 191 -13.01 4.40 -13.43
N PHE A 192 -12.09 4.80 -12.56
CA PHE A 192 -11.66 3.99 -11.42
C PHE A 192 -12.03 4.69 -10.13
N PHE A 193 -12.54 3.91 -9.19
CA PHE A 193 -12.96 4.42 -7.89
C PHE A 193 -12.35 3.60 -6.76
N ASN A 194 -11.75 4.30 -5.80
CA ASN A 194 -11.22 3.72 -4.58
C ASN A 194 -12.21 3.99 -3.44
N PHE A 195 -13.19 3.10 -3.30
CA PHE A 195 -14.21 3.22 -2.24
C PHE A 195 -13.72 2.55 -0.95
N PRO A 196 -13.96 3.14 0.23
CA PRO A 196 -13.77 2.46 1.50
C PRO A 196 -14.64 1.19 1.58
N ASP A 197 -14.10 0.09 2.12
CA ASP A 197 -14.78 -1.22 2.19
C ASP A 197 -16.17 -1.14 2.86
N SER A 198 -16.33 -0.24 3.83
CA SER A 198 -17.59 -0.03 4.55
C SER A 198 -18.73 0.52 3.68
N ILE A 199 -18.42 1.20 2.59
CA ILE A 199 -19.41 1.85 1.70
C ILE A 199 -19.27 1.43 0.23
N LYS A 200 -18.34 0.52 -0.09
CA LYS A 200 -18.07 0.04 -1.45
C LYS A 200 -19.33 -0.47 -2.15
N GLY A 201 -20.10 -1.34 -1.50
CA GLY A 201 -21.35 -1.89 -2.05
C GLY A 201 -22.39 -0.82 -2.42
N PRO A 202 -22.77 0.07 -1.48
CA PRO A 202 -23.65 1.20 -1.78
C PRO A 202 -23.18 2.09 -2.94
N CYS A 203 -21.88 2.40 -2.99
CA CYS A 203 -21.29 3.21 -4.06
C CYS A 203 -21.37 2.51 -5.42
N GLN A 204 -21.08 1.21 -5.48
CA GLN A 204 -21.23 0.41 -6.71
C GLN A 204 -22.68 0.37 -7.19
N GLN A 205 -23.64 0.17 -6.28
CA GLN A 205 -25.06 0.20 -6.62
C GLN A 205 -25.49 1.56 -7.15
N TYR A 206 -24.96 2.65 -6.59
CA TYR A 206 -25.21 4.00 -7.10
C TYR A 206 -24.66 4.20 -8.52
N LEU A 207 -23.47 3.68 -8.83
CA LEU A 207 -22.90 3.70 -10.18
C LEU A 207 -23.75 2.88 -11.16
N MET A 208 -24.36 1.77 -10.74
CA MET A 208 -25.26 1.00 -11.61
C MET A 208 -26.48 1.82 -12.10
N TYR A 209 -26.95 2.79 -11.32
CA TYR A 209 -28.05 3.67 -11.72
C TYR A 209 -27.64 4.73 -12.76
N PHE A 210 -26.34 4.88 -13.02
CA PHE A 210 -25.84 5.83 -14.01
C PHE A 210 -26.29 5.47 -15.44
N ALA A 211 -26.45 4.18 -15.78
CA ALA A 211 -26.99 3.77 -17.07
C ALA A 211 -28.40 4.33 -17.31
N GLN A 212 -29.24 4.33 -16.27
CA GLN A 212 -30.58 4.92 -16.34
C GLN A 212 -30.53 6.44 -16.44
N PHE A 213 -29.61 7.09 -15.70
CA PHE A 213 -29.39 8.53 -15.81
C PHE A 213 -28.97 8.95 -17.23
N LEU A 214 -28.04 8.22 -17.86
CA LEU A 214 -27.66 8.44 -19.26
C LEU A 214 -28.85 8.26 -20.21
N LYS A 215 -29.67 7.24 -19.98
CA LYS A 215 -30.88 7.00 -20.78
C LYS A 215 -31.86 8.16 -20.69
N ASP A 216 -32.01 8.76 -19.50
CA ASP A 216 -32.86 9.94 -19.30
C ASP A 216 -32.31 11.19 -20.02
N LEU A 217 -30.99 11.26 -20.23
CA LEU A 217 -30.32 12.26 -21.10
C LEU A 217 -30.40 11.92 -22.60
N GLY A 218 -31.06 10.81 -22.97
CA GLY A 218 -31.18 10.33 -24.34
C GLY A 218 -29.96 9.57 -24.86
N ILE A 219 -29.06 9.14 -23.97
CA ILE A 219 -27.85 8.38 -24.30
C ILE A 219 -28.07 6.92 -23.90
N GLU A 220 -28.15 6.02 -24.88
CA GLU A 220 -28.16 4.58 -24.60
C GLU A 220 -26.74 4.06 -24.43
N ALA A 221 -26.45 3.46 -23.27
CA ALA A 221 -25.16 2.87 -22.97
C ALA A 221 -25.30 1.64 -22.08
N GLU A 222 -24.36 0.71 -22.21
CA GLU A 222 -24.17 -0.41 -21.29
C GLU A 222 -23.13 -0.04 -20.24
N THR A 223 -23.32 -0.50 -19.01
CA THR A 223 -22.36 -0.27 -17.92
C THR A 223 -21.86 -1.58 -17.34
N GLU A 224 -20.57 -1.66 -17.07
CA GLU A 224 -19.90 -2.79 -16.43
C GLU A 224 -19.15 -2.31 -15.18
N ILE A 225 -19.31 -3.04 -14.07
CA ILE A 225 -18.54 -2.83 -12.84
C ILE A 225 -17.70 -4.07 -12.59
N LYS A 226 -16.40 -3.90 -12.40
CA LYS A 226 -15.46 -4.96 -12.01
C LYS A 226 -14.71 -4.57 -10.75
N GLU A 227 -14.59 -5.51 -9.83
CA GLU A 227 -13.69 -5.36 -8.69
C GLU A 227 -12.27 -5.78 -9.09
N GLN A 228 -11.30 -4.93 -8.79
CA GLN A 228 -9.87 -5.22 -8.85
C GLN A 228 -9.27 -4.99 -7.46
N ALA A 229 -8.10 -5.57 -7.19
CA ALA A 229 -7.53 -5.74 -5.84
C ALA A 229 -7.71 -4.53 -4.90
N HIS A 230 -7.50 -3.31 -5.39
CA HIS A 230 -7.62 -2.07 -4.62
C HIS A 230 -8.59 -1.03 -5.20
N SER A 231 -9.32 -1.36 -6.27
CA SER A 231 -10.16 -0.38 -6.98
C SER A 231 -11.41 -1.01 -7.58
N THR A 232 -12.40 -0.17 -7.88
CA THR A 232 -13.58 -0.53 -8.65
C THR A 232 -13.47 0.09 -10.03
N LEU A 233 -13.35 -0.76 -11.06
CA LEU A 233 -13.41 -0.35 -12.46
C LEU A 233 -14.87 -0.18 -12.84
N PHE A 234 -15.22 1.02 -13.32
CA PHE A 234 -16.52 1.32 -13.91
C PHE A 234 -16.34 1.65 -15.39
N LYS A 235 -17.01 0.90 -16.25
CA LYS A 235 -16.94 1.04 -17.70
C LYS A 235 -18.32 1.34 -18.26
N ILE A 236 -18.40 2.27 -19.20
CA ILE A 236 -19.62 2.68 -19.89
C ILE A 236 -19.38 2.60 -21.40
N THR A 237 -20.15 1.78 -22.10
CA THR A 237 -20.05 1.60 -23.56
C THR A 237 -21.31 2.15 -24.23
N PRO A 238 -21.28 3.34 -24.87
CA PRO A 238 -22.42 3.84 -25.64
C PRO A 238 -22.77 2.95 -26.83
N ASN A 239 -24.08 2.82 -27.10
CA ASN A 239 -24.58 2.11 -28.27
C ASN A 239 -24.27 2.87 -29.59
N ASN A 240 -24.17 4.21 -29.52
CA ASN A 240 -23.83 5.07 -30.66
C ASN A 240 -22.52 5.83 -30.40
N LYS A 241 -21.54 5.61 -31.28
CA LYS A 241 -20.12 5.91 -31.05
C LYS A 241 -19.71 7.35 -31.39
N ASP A 242 -20.46 8.02 -32.26
CA ASP A 242 -19.94 9.21 -32.95
C ASP A 242 -20.07 10.53 -32.16
N GLU A 243 -20.78 10.55 -31.02
CA GLU A 243 -21.00 11.81 -30.26
C GLU A 243 -21.18 11.66 -28.73
N ALA A 244 -21.05 10.46 -28.18
CA ALA A 244 -21.51 10.16 -26.82
C ALA A 244 -20.43 10.21 -25.74
N LEU A 245 -19.15 9.97 -26.06
CA LEU A 245 -18.12 9.73 -25.03
C LEU A 245 -17.83 10.96 -24.16
N ASP A 246 -17.67 12.14 -24.75
CA ASP A 246 -17.40 13.36 -23.98
C ASP A 246 -18.61 13.77 -23.14
N LYS A 247 -19.83 13.66 -23.69
CA LYS A 247 -21.07 13.89 -22.94
C LYS A 247 -21.24 12.92 -21.78
N ILE A 248 -20.82 11.65 -21.95
CA ILE A 248 -20.83 10.65 -20.88
C ILE A 248 -19.83 11.00 -19.78
N LYS A 249 -18.63 11.49 -20.13
CA LYS A 249 -17.62 11.94 -19.15
C LYS A 249 -18.15 13.10 -18.31
N ASP A 250 -18.67 14.13 -18.96
CA ASP A 250 -19.26 15.30 -18.27
C ASP A 250 -20.42 14.87 -17.38
N ALA A 251 -21.30 14.00 -17.88
CA ALA A 251 -22.42 13.45 -17.11
C ALA A 251 -21.95 12.64 -15.89
N LEU A 252 -20.89 11.84 -16.04
CA LEU A 252 -20.33 11.03 -14.96
C LEU A 252 -19.72 11.90 -13.86
N GLU A 253 -19.01 12.96 -14.23
CA GLU A 253 -18.46 13.95 -13.28
C GLU A 253 -19.59 14.62 -12.49
N ILE A 254 -20.64 15.08 -13.16
CA ILE A 254 -21.80 15.69 -12.49
C ILE A 254 -22.49 14.68 -11.56
N TYR A 255 -22.71 13.47 -12.05
CA TYR A 255 -23.40 12.40 -11.32
C TYR A 255 -22.64 11.99 -10.06
N THR A 256 -21.33 11.77 -10.16
CA THR A 256 -20.50 11.36 -9.02
C THR A 256 -20.34 12.45 -7.97
N ASN A 257 -20.41 13.73 -8.36
CA ASN A 257 -20.39 14.87 -7.44
C ASN A 257 -21.76 15.19 -6.83
N ALA A 258 -22.86 14.70 -7.40
CA ALA A 258 -24.21 15.00 -6.95
C ALA A 258 -24.46 14.71 -5.46
N PRO A 259 -23.98 13.60 -4.85
CA PRO A 259 -24.16 13.34 -3.43
C PRO A 259 -23.55 14.40 -2.49
N ALA A 260 -22.52 15.13 -2.94
CA ALA A 260 -21.87 16.19 -2.17
C ALA A 260 -22.67 17.50 -2.13
N LEU A 261 -23.68 17.65 -2.99
CA LEU A 261 -24.55 18.82 -2.99
C LEU A 261 -25.48 18.80 -1.77
N ASN A 262 -25.68 19.99 -1.19
CA ASN A 262 -26.59 20.17 -0.06
C ASN A 262 -28.05 20.12 -0.53
N ASP A 263 -28.96 19.65 0.33
CA ASP A 263 -30.37 19.43 -0.05
C ASP A 263 -31.08 20.71 -0.52
N LEU A 264 -30.66 21.88 -0.02
CA LEU A 264 -31.14 23.20 -0.47
C LEU A 264 -30.74 23.53 -1.92
N GLN A 265 -29.57 23.05 -2.38
CA GLN A 265 -29.10 23.23 -3.75
C GLN A 265 -29.89 22.32 -4.71
N PHE A 266 -30.26 21.11 -4.28
CA PHE A 266 -31.16 20.22 -5.02
C PHE A 266 -32.57 20.79 -5.17
N GLN A 267 -33.11 21.43 -4.14
CA GLN A 267 -34.44 22.03 -4.20
C GLN A 267 -34.52 23.22 -5.15
N GLY A 268 -33.45 24.00 -5.28
CA GLY A 268 -33.38 25.15 -6.20
C GLY A 268 -33.32 24.79 -7.69
N MET A 269 -33.01 23.53 -8.02
CA MET A 269 -32.93 23.01 -9.40
C MET A 269 -34.22 22.34 -9.87
N ASN A 270 -35.25 22.31 -9.01
CA ASN A 270 -36.48 21.55 -9.25
C ASN A 270 -37.40 22.23 -10.28
N ASN A 271 -37.19 21.95 -11.56
CA ASN A 271 -38.04 22.41 -12.67
C ASN A 271 -39.18 21.44 -13.03
N GLY A 272 -39.45 20.42 -12.22
CA GLY A 272 -40.48 19.40 -12.52
C GLY A 272 -40.05 18.32 -13.52
N ASP A 273 -38.75 18.21 -13.81
CA ASP A 273 -38.19 17.18 -14.67
C ASP A 273 -38.10 15.82 -13.93
N ILE A 274 -38.66 14.77 -14.53
CA ILE A 274 -38.68 13.42 -13.98
C ILE A 274 -37.25 12.87 -13.85
N ALA A 275 -36.36 13.17 -14.78
CA ALA A 275 -34.96 12.73 -14.74
C ALA A 275 -34.25 13.29 -13.50
N PHE A 276 -34.53 14.55 -13.17
CA PHE A 276 -34.00 15.20 -11.98
C PHE A 276 -34.53 14.57 -10.68
N MET A 277 -35.84 14.26 -10.64
CA MET A 277 -36.44 13.57 -9.48
C MET A 277 -35.84 12.17 -9.28
N GLN A 278 -35.56 11.44 -10.36
CA GLN A 278 -34.91 10.13 -10.28
C GLN A 278 -33.47 10.24 -9.76
N LEU A 279 -32.69 11.20 -10.26
CA LEU A 279 -31.35 11.49 -9.74
C LEU A 279 -31.40 11.81 -8.24
N GLN A 280 -32.32 12.68 -7.82
CA GLN A 280 -32.49 13.04 -6.42
C GLN A 280 -32.84 11.81 -5.56
N ALA A 281 -33.74 10.95 -6.03
CA ALA A 281 -34.10 9.72 -5.34
C ALA A 281 -32.90 8.78 -5.19
N ASN A 282 -32.10 8.61 -6.25
CA ASN A 282 -30.88 7.77 -6.23
C ASN A 282 -29.84 8.32 -5.24
N VAL A 283 -29.65 9.65 -5.21
CA VAL A 283 -28.75 10.31 -4.25
C VAL A 283 -29.24 10.13 -2.81
N MET A 284 -30.53 10.34 -2.55
CA MET A 284 -31.11 10.13 -1.22
C MET A 284 -31.00 8.67 -0.78
N HIS A 285 -31.19 7.74 -1.71
CA HIS A 285 -31.02 6.31 -1.45
C HIS A 285 -29.58 5.98 -1.04
N LEU A 286 -28.57 6.46 -1.79
CA LEU A 286 -27.16 6.30 -1.44
C LEU A 286 -26.85 6.88 -0.05
N LYS A 287 -27.26 8.14 0.22
CA LYS A 287 -27.06 8.78 1.53
C LYS A 287 -27.66 7.95 2.66
N SER A 288 -28.86 7.40 2.45
CA SER A 288 -29.52 6.52 3.43
C SER A 288 -28.73 5.22 3.66
N GLN A 289 -28.23 4.56 2.61
CA GLN A 289 -27.41 3.36 2.75
C GLN A 289 -26.10 3.64 3.52
N ILE A 290 -25.43 4.75 3.22
CA ILE A 290 -24.20 5.17 3.93
C ILE A 290 -24.52 5.43 5.41
N MET A 291 -25.61 6.13 5.71
CA MET A 291 -26.04 6.41 7.09
C MET A 291 -26.32 5.11 7.86
N LEU A 292 -27.01 4.15 7.23
CA LEU A 292 -27.31 2.85 7.83
C LEU A 292 -26.03 2.05 8.09
N ASN A 293 -25.08 2.02 7.16
CA ASN A 293 -23.78 1.35 7.36
C ASN A 293 -22.99 1.98 8.51
N ASN A 294 -22.96 3.31 8.60
CA ASN A 294 -22.29 4.00 9.70
C ASN A 294 -22.95 3.70 11.05
N ALA A 295 -24.28 3.66 11.12
CA ALA A 295 -24.99 3.26 12.34
C ALA A 295 -24.68 1.80 12.73
N ALA A 296 -24.61 0.90 11.75
CA ALA A 296 -24.24 -0.49 11.98
C ALA A 296 -22.80 -0.65 12.49
N LEU A 297 -21.86 0.15 11.97
CA LEU A 297 -20.49 0.21 12.48
C LEU A 297 -20.43 0.70 13.93
N GLN A 298 -21.10 1.82 14.25
CA GLN A 298 -21.17 2.33 15.62
C GLN A 298 -21.77 1.30 16.59
N MET A 299 -22.78 0.54 16.17
CA MET A 299 -23.35 -0.55 16.97
C MET A 299 -22.37 -1.71 17.16
N LYS A 300 -21.61 -2.09 16.13
CA LYS A 300 -20.56 -3.10 16.24
C LYS A 300 -19.47 -2.66 17.22
N ASP A 301 -19.01 -1.43 17.12
CA ASP A 301 -17.97 -0.89 18.01
C ASP A 301 -18.45 -0.89 19.47
N ALA A 302 -19.67 -0.40 19.72
CA ALA A 302 -20.28 -0.45 21.05
C ALA A 302 -20.43 -1.88 21.59
N THR A 303 -20.71 -2.85 20.71
CA THR A 303 -20.80 -4.28 21.09
C THR A 303 -19.41 -4.84 21.41
N ILE A 304 -18.39 -4.50 20.62
CA ILE A 304 -17.00 -4.91 20.89
C ILE A 304 -16.54 -4.36 22.23
N GLU A 305 -16.77 -3.08 22.51
CA GLU A 305 -16.46 -2.46 23.80
C GLU A 305 -17.17 -3.17 24.97
N ALA A 306 -18.46 -3.46 24.82
CA ALA A 306 -19.22 -4.19 25.82
C ALA A 306 -18.68 -5.60 26.07
N LEU A 307 -18.30 -6.32 25.01
CA LEU A 307 -17.69 -7.66 25.11
C LEU A 307 -16.30 -7.61 25.75
N GLN A 308 -15.50 -6.61 25.44
CA GLN A 308 -14.20 -6.40 26.07
C GLN A 308 -14.35 -6.12 27.57
N LEU A 309 -15.30 -5.26 27.96
CA LEU A 309 -15.60 -4.98 29.35
C LEU A 309 -16.07 -6.25 30.09
N SER A 310 -16.95 -7.03 29.47
CA SER A 310 -17.42 -8.31 30.02
C SER A 310 -16.27 -9.30 30.20
N ASN A 311 -15.40 -9.46 29.20
CA ASN A 311 -14.20 -10.30 29.30
C ASN A 311 -13.25 -9.84 30.41
N TYR A 312 -13.08 -8.53 30.57
CA TYR A 312 -12.28 -7.97 31.66
C TYR A 312 -12.88 -8.32 33.03
N GLN A 313 -14.19 -8.15 33.19
CA GLN A 313 -14.91 -8.52 34.42
C GLN A 313 -14.80 -10.03 34.71
N LEU A 314 -14.99 -10.89 33.70
CA LEU A 314 -14.83 -12.34 33.85
C LEU A 314 -13.41 -12.72 34.25
N LYS A 315 -12.38 -12.12 33.65
CA LYS A 315 -10.99 -12.33 34.05
C LYS A 315 -10.75 -11.93 35.51
N ALA A 316 -11.30 -10.78 35.94
CA ALA A 316 -11.20 -10.36 37.33
C ALA A 316 -11.85 -11.38 38.29
N ILE A 317 -13.04 -11.89 37.96
CA ILE A 317 -13.73 -12.93 38.74
C ILE A 317 -12.92 -14.23 38.79
N VAL A 318 -12.34 -14.66 37.67
CA VAL A 318 -11.52 -15.89 37.59
C VAL A 318 -10.21 -15.75 38.36
N VAL A 319 -9.60 -14.57 38.35
CA VAL A 319 -8.42 -14.30 39.18
C VAL A 319 -8.80 -14.34 40.65
N GLU A 320 -9.90 -13.69 41.04
CA GLU A 320 -10.38 -13.70 42.43
C GLU A 320 -10.76 -15.12 42.89
N SER A 321 -11.38 -15.93 42.04
CA SER A 321 -11.74 -17.31 42.37
C SER A 321 -10.50 -18.21 42.47
N ASN A 322 -9.50 -18.03 41.60
CA ASN A 322 -8.23 -18.75 41.68
C ASN A 322 -7.41 -18.33 42.90
N GLU A 323 -7.45 -17.07 43.32
CA GLU A 323 -6.85 -16.62 44.57
C GLU A 323 -7.54 -17.25 45.78
N LYS A 324 -8.87 -17.35 45.78
CA LYS A 324 -9.63 -18.09 46.81
C LYS A 324 -9.25 -19.58 46.83
N LEU A 325 -9.13 -20.23 45.67
CA LEU A 325 -8.70 -21.64 45.55
C LEU A 325 -7.25 -21.87 45.99
N LYS A 326 -6.37 -20.87 45.89
CA LYS A 326 -5.00 -20.95 46.46
C LYS A 326 -4.97 -20.79 47.98
N GLN A 327 -6.03 -20.26 48.57
CA GLN A 327 -6.15 -20.05 50.02
C GLN A 327 -6.88 -21.21 50.72
N GLU A 328 -7.67 -22.00 49.98
CA GLU A 328 -8.44 -23.12 50.52
C GLU A 328 -8.39 -24.36 49.59
N GLU A 329 -7.99 -25.52 50.11
CA GLU A 329 -8.06 -26.81 49.40
C GLU A 329 -9.00 -27.77 50.15
N GLU A 330 -10.02 -28.29 49.46
CA GLU A 330 -10.89 -29.33 50.01
C GLU A 330 -10.17 -30.69 50.03
N ILE A 331 -10.08 -31.31 51.21
CA ILE A 331 -9.55 -32.68 51.33
C ILE A 331 -10.65 -33.69 50.99
N ILE A 332 -11.86 -33.42 51.46
CA ILE A 332 -13.06 -34.23 51.21
C ILE A 332 -14.15 -33.26 50.75
N PRO A 333 -14.60 -33.35 49.48
CA PRO A 333 -15.54 -32.38 48.91
C PRO A 333 -16.77 -32.20 49.80
N GLY A 334 -17.05 -30.95 50.21
CA GLY A 334 -18.21 -30.59 51.05
C GLY A 334 -18.17 -31.03 52.52
N ILE A 335 -17.09 -31.66 52.99
CA ILE A 335 -16.98 -32.15 54.38
C ILE A 335 -15.82 -31.47 55.13
N MET A 336 -14.67 -31.25 54.46
CA MET A 336 -13.48 -30.71 55.13
C MET A 336 -12.57 -29.96 54.15
N SER A 337 -12.26 -28.71 54.47
CA SER A 337 -11.28 -27.88 53.77
C SER A 337 -10.13 -27.43 54.67
N ILE A 338 -8.94 -27.31 54.10
CA ILE A 338 -7.75 -26.72 54.73
C ILE A 338 -7.61 -25.29 54.23
N LYS A 339 -7.48 -24.35 55.17
CA LYS A 339 -7.23 -22.94 54.87
C LYS A 339 -5.79 -22.55 55.19
N LYS A 340 -5.33 -21.43 54.62
CA LYS A 340 -4.10 -20.76 55.08
C LYS A 340 -4.20 -20.44 56.58
N TYR A 341 -3.15 -20.75 57.33
CA TYR A 341 -3.05 -20.47 58.76
C TYR A 341 -2.18 -19.22 58.96
N ASP A 342 -2.74 -18.17 59.56
CA ASP A 342 -2.01 -16.96 59.94
C ASP A 342 -1.89 -16.90 61.46
N GLY A 343 -0.65 -17.01 61.97
CA GLY A 343 -0.30 -16.78 63.36
C GLY A 343 0.29 -15.38 63.57
N GLU A 344 0.42 -14.93 64.82
CA GLU A 344 0.87 -13.55 65.15
C GLU A 344 2.21 -13.14 64.52
N TRP A 345 3.10 -14.09 64.22
CA TRP A 345 4.46 -13.82 63.73
C TRP A 345 4.80 -14.57 62.42
N PHE A 346 3.88 -15.36 61.86
CA PHE A 346 4.13 -16.13 60.64
C PHE A 346 2.83 -16.57 59.96
N SER A 347 2.92 -16.81 58.64
CA SER A 347 1.82 -17.37 57.84
C SER A 347 2.24 -18.67 57.16
N LEU A 348 1.42 -19.72 57.27
CA LEU A 348 1.62 -21.01 56.61
C LEU A 348 0.54 -21.25 55.55
N ASN A 349 0.95 -21.41 54.30
CA ASN A 349 0.08 -21.84 53.20
C ASN A 349 -0.04 -23.37 53.20
N LEU A 350 -0.90 -23.87 54.08
CA LEU A 350 -1.16 -25.30 54.26
C LEU A 350 -1.66 -25.99 52.96
N PRO A 351 -2.54 -25.38 52.14
CA PRO A 351 -2.92 -25.92 50.83
C PRO A 351 -1.72 -26.20 49.90
N GLU A 352 -0.82 -25.24 49.74
CA GLU A 352 0.34 -25.38 48.86
C GLU A 352 1.33 -26.46 49.37
N MET A 353 1.49 -26.58 50.68
CA MET A 353 2.30 -27.64 51.28
C MET A 353 1.73 -29.04 50.98
N LEU A 354 0.41 -29.20 51.09
CA LEU A 354 -0.27 -30.46 50.82
C LEU A 354 -0.11 -30.87 49.34
N ASN A 355 -0.29 -29.94 48.40
CA ASN A 355 -0.11 -30.20 46.97
C ASN A 355 1.31 -30.65 46.62
N ARG A 356 2.33 -30.03 47.22
CA ARG A 356 3.73 -30.43 47.02
C ARG A 356 4.03 -31.82 47.57
N LEU A 357 3.42 -32.17 48.70
CA LEU A 357 3.53 -33.51 49.27
C LEU A 357 2.85 -34.55 48.37
N LYS A 358 1.61 -34.31 47.91
CA LYS A 358 0.89 -35.21 46.99
C LYS A 358 1.73 -35.51 45.73
N ARG A 359 2.34 -34.50 45.11
CA ARG A 359 3.19 -34.65 43.91
C ARG A 359 4.47 -35.47 44.14
N ARG A 360 4.93 -35.61 45.39
CA ARG A 360 6.12 -36.41 45.74
C ARG A 360 5.80 -37.87 46.03
N PHE A 361 4.60 -38.17 46.50
CA PHE A 361 4.19 -39.53 46.90
C PHE A 361 3.32 -40.25 45.87
N ILE A 362 2.79 -39.54 44.87
CA ILE A 362 2.13 -40.14 43.70
C ILE A 362 3.15 -40.10 42.55
N LYS A 363 3.99 -41.13 42.46
CA LYS A 363 4.81 -41.42 41.28
C LYS A 363 4.80 -42.92 41.03
#